data_AF-A0A7X6VQ25-F1
#
_entry.id   AF-A0A7X6VQ25-F1
#
_cell.length_a   1.000
_cell.length_b   1.000
_cell.length_c   1.000
_cell.angle_alpha   90.00
_cell.angle_beta   90.00
_cell.angle_gamma   90.00
#
_symmetry.space_group_name_H-M   'P 1'
#
loop_
_entity.id
_entity.type
_entity.pdbx_description
1 polymer ?
#
loop_
_entity_poly.entity_id
_entity_poly.type
_entity_poly.pdbx_seq_one_letter_code
_entity_poly.pdbx_strand_id
1 'polypeptide(L)'
;VVSIHKTLGSLTQSSIILTKGININAERLRSTLNILNSTSPSSLLIASLDVARKNIYFNGKEKIENIIKLAKKARKLINEIPGIKAITPDYFLKQGASGYDQTKVLIKVSDLGVSGFEIYKEIREDFNIQLELAETHLVLAILTPGTTNQDIDNLVFALLKISEKYFHQKLEPIKPKLKMQSPDYYMRPREAYHGYKKFVTWEEAIGEVSAESIMVYPPGIPIVIPGEVISEEIIEALKDYEKSGSTILSDTGERKIKVVDLEKSGWEEDDI
;
A
#
# COMPACT_ATOMS: atom_id res chain seq x y z
N VAL A 1 0.34 6.84 16.06
CA VAL A 1 1.61 7.28 15.42
C VAL A 1 1.27 7.93 14.09
N VAL A 2 1.94 9.01 13.70
CA VAL A 2 1.69 9.75 12.45
C VAL A 2 3.00 9.91 11.69
N SER A 3 3.08 9.40 10.47
CA SER A 3 4.21 9.63 9.55
C SER A 3 4.06 10.99 8.87
N ILE A 4 4.64 12.04 9.48
CA ILE A 4 4.54 13.42 8.98
C ILE A 4 5.12 13.56 7.56
N HIS A 5 6.14 12.77 7.22
CA HIS A 5 6.79 12.83 5.91
C HIS A 5 5.90 12.35 4.76
N LYS A 6 4.90 11.51 5.03
CA LYS A 6 4.04 10.96 3.98
C LYS A 6 3.12 12.02 3.37
N THR A 7 2.51 12.86 4.21
CA THR A 7 1.41 13.73 3.77
C THR A 7 1.52 15.18 4.21
N LEU A 8 2.46 15.52 5.12
CA LEU A 8 2.59 16.89 5.67
C LEU A 8 3.92 17.56 5.33
N GLY A 9 4.86 16.84 4.69
CA GLY A 9 6.05 17.42 4.06
C GLY A 9 7.29 17.54 4.93
N SER A 10 7.45 16.70 5.96
CA SER A 10 8.75 16.53 6.63
C SER A 10 9.65 15.54 5.87
N LEU A 11 10.93 15.43 6.25
CA LEU A 11 11.87 14.52 5.60
C LEU A 11 11.58 13.04 5.91
N THR A 12 11.86 12.14 4.97
CA THR A 12 11.70 10.68 5.14
C THR A 12 12.37 10.19 6.44
N GLN A 13 11.83 9.14 7.05
CA GLN A 13 12.17 8.60 8.38
C GLN A 13 11.63 9.40 9.57
N SER A 14 10.95 10.54 9.36
CA SER A 14 10.40 11.33 10.45
C SER A 14 8.93 10.99 10.77
N SER A 15 8.61 10.89 12.06
CA SER A 15 7.24 10.60 12.54
C SER A 15 7.00 11.21 13.93
N ILE A 16 5.73 11.30 14.33
CA ILE A 16 5.32 11.79 15.66
C ILE A 16 4.40 10.77 16.32
N ILE A 17 4.59 10.57 17.63
CA ILE A 17 3.64 9.86 18.48
C ILE A 17 2.78 10.89 19.20
N LEU A 18 1.46 10.81 19.01
CA LEU A 18 0.49 11.62 19.71
C LEU A 18 -0.19 10.75 20.78
N THR A 19 -0.19 11.22 22.02
CA THR A 19 -0.87 10.57 23.14
C THR A 19 -2.01 11.47 23.66
N LYS A 20 -3.09 10.86 24.15
CA LYS A 20 -4.23 11.57 24.76
C LYS A 20 -4.76 10.77 25.94
N GLY A 21 -5.02 11.43 27.06
CA GLY A 21 -5.59 10.82 28.25
C GLY A 21 -4.56 10.11 29.14
N ILE A 22 -5.05 9.38 30.14
CA ILE A 22 -4.25 8.82 31.24
C ILE A 22 -3.81 7.35 31.04
N ASN A 23 -4.32 6.67 30.01
CA ASN A 23 -4.06 5.25 29.79
C ASN A 23 -2.61 4.94 29.33
N ILE A 24 -1.81 5.97 29.07
CA ILE A 24 -0.42 5.84 28.64
C ILE A 24 0.50 6.46 29.70
N ASN A 25 1.31 5.61 30.33
CA ASN A 25 2.38 6.08 31.21
C ASN A 25 3.49 6.72 30.35
N ALA A 26 3.73 8.01 30.54
CA ALA A 26 4.68 8.78 29.75
C ALA A 26 6.14 8.34 29.95
N GLU A 27 6.50 7.91 31.16
CA GLU A 27 7.85 7.43 31.48
C GLU A 27 8.14 6.10 30.76
N ARG A 28 7.19 5.17 30.79
CA ARG A 28 7.27 3.90 30.05
C ARG A 28 7.35 4.12 28.54
N LEU A 29 6.55 5.05 28.01
CA LEU A 29 6.64 5.40 26.58
C LEU A 29 8.02 5.94 26.24
N ARG A 30 8.58 6.84 27.06
CA ARG A 30 9.91 7.40 26.86
C ARG A 30 11.00 6.33 26.95
N SER A 31 10.92 5.42 27.92
CA SER A 31 11.89 4.33 28.05
C SER A 31 11.86 3.40 26.84
N THR A 32 10.67 3.06 26.32
CA THR A 32 10.54 2.26 25.11
C THR A 32 11.09 2.98 23.88
N LEU A 33 10.85 4.28 23.75
CA LEU A 33 11.41 5.07 22.66
C LEU A 33 12.95 5.12 22.70
N ASN A 34 13.55 5.16 23.89
CA ASN A 34 15.01 5.15 24.04
C ASN A 34 15.65 3.82 23.60
N ILE A 35 14.90 2.71 23.59
CA ILE A 35 15.38 1.41 23.08
C ILE A 35 15.44 1.41 21.55
N LEU A 36 14.50 2.10 20.89
CA LEU A 36 14.32 2.07 19.44
C LEU A 36 15.06 3.20 18.70
N ASN A 37 15.26 4.34 19.36
CA ASN A 37 15.87 5.51 18.75
C ASN A 37 17.39 5.50 18.86
N SER A 38 18.06 6.11 17.87
CA SER A 38 19.47 6.45 17.98
C SER A 38 19.71 7.42 19.15
N THR A 39 20.83 7.26 19.84
CA THR A 39 21.32 8.19 20.86
C THR A 39 21.82 9.52 20.26
N SER A 40 22.02 9.57 18.94
CA SER A 40 22.39 10.75 18.16
C SER A 40 21.37 11.02 17.05
N PRO A 41 20.17 11.54 17.40
CA PRO A 41 19.13 11.77 16.40
C PRO A 41 19.54 12.88 15.42
N SER A 42 19.13 12.75 14.16
CA SER A 42 19.40 13.76 13.14
C SER A 42 18.65 15.06 13.43
N SER A 43 19.40 16.13 13.74
CA SER A 43 18.85 17.47 13.94
C SER A 43 18.08 17.98 12.72
N LEU A 44 18.46 17.55 11.51
CA LEU A 44 17.75 17.89 10.27
C LEU A 44 16.35 17.26 10.23
N LEU A 45 16.23 15.99 10.63
CA LEU A 45 14.92 15.32 10.70
C LEU A 45 14.03 15.98 11.75
N ILE A 46 14.57 16.30 12.92
CA ILE A 46 13.84 17.00 14.00
C ILE A 46 13.39 18.39 13.54
N ALA A 47 14.29 19.16 12.91
CA ALA A 47 13.94 20.48 12.39
C ALA A 47 12.85 20.40 11.31
N SER A 48 12.92 19.41 10.42
CA SER A 48 11.89 19.20 9.39
C SER A 48 10.51 18.88 9.99
N LEU A 49 10.47 18.15 11.11
CA LEU A 49 9.23 17.88 11.83
C LEU A 49 8.63 19.14 12.44
N ASP A 50 9.44 19.98 13.08
CA ASP A 50 8.94 21.21 13.69
C ASP A 50 8.45 22.20 12.63
N VAL A 51 9.16 22.31 11.50
CA VAL A 51 8.73 23.14 10.36
C VAL A 51 7.42 22.61 9.75
N ALA A 52 7.31 21.31 9.52
CA ALA A 52 6.08 20.72 8.98
C ALA A 52 4.89 20.95 9.94
N ARG A 53 5.08 20.70 11.25
CA ARG A 53 4.09 20.98 12.30
C ARG A 53 3.69 22.46 12.32
N LYS A 54 4.66 23.38 12.29
CA LYS A 54 4.42 24.83 12.24
C LYS A 54 3.59 25.22 11.01
N ASN A 55 3.94 24.70 9.84
CA ASN A 55 3.22 24.96 8.60
C ASN A 55 1.76 24.48 8.66
N ILE A 56 1.50 23.29 9.22
CA ILE A 56 0.14 22.78 9.41
C ILE A 56 -0.64 23.60 10.44
N TYR A 57 -0.01 24.06 11.51
CA TYR A 57 -0.66 24.92 12.51
C TYR A 57 -1.15 26.25 11.90
N PHE A 58 -0.30 26.94 11.13
CA PHE A 58 -0.65 28.25 10.57
C PHE A 58 -1.44 28.17 9.26
N ASN A 59 -1.07 27.25 8.36
CA ASN A 59 -1.57 27.21 6.98
C ASN A 59 -2.42 25.97 6.68
N GLY A 60 -2.59 25.06 7.64
CA GLY A 60 -3.19 23.74 7.40
C GLY A 60 -4.63 23.81 6.89
N LYS A 61 -5.47 24.67 7.48
CA LYS A 61 -6.88 24.80 7.06
C LYS A 61 -7.00 25.18 5.58
N GLU A 62 -6.34 26.26 5.18
CA GLU A 62 -6.35 26.74 3.79
C GLU A 62 -5.77 25.69 2.83
N LYS A 63 -4.63 25.08 3.19
CA LYS A 63 -3.99 24.05 2.36
C LYS A 63 -4.90 22.84 2.16
N ILE A 64 -5.52 22.33 3.21
CA ILE A 64 -6.45 21.19 3.11
C ILE A 64 -7.68 21.55 2.27
N GLU A 65 -8.28 22.73 2.47
CA GLU A 65 -9.41 23.19 1.66
C GLU A 65 -9.03 23.28 0.17
N ASN A 66 -7.82 23.76 -0.14
CA ASN A 66 -7.32 23.81 -1.52
C ASN A 66 -7.11 22.40 -2.11
N ILE A 67 -6.50 21.47 -1.37
CA ILE A 67 -6.33 20.08 -1.83
C ILE A 67 -7.70 19.44 -2.11
N ILE A 68 -8.70 19.67 -1.27
CA ILE A 68 -10.05 19.15 -1.48
C ILE A 68 -10.66 19.72 -2.77
N LYS A 69 -10.45 21.02 -3.06
CA LYS A 69 -10.88 21.63 -4.32
C LYS A 69 -10.18 20.99 -5.53
N LEU A 70 -8.86 20.79 -5.46
CA LEU A 70 -8.08 20.11 -6.50
C LEU A 70 -8.56 18.67 -6.71
N ALA A 71 -8.82 17.93 -5.64
CA ALA A 71 -9.31 16.55 -5.72
C ALA A 71 -10.71 16.47 -6.35
N LYS A 72 -11.57 17.46 -6.12
CA LYS A 72 -12.88 17.56 -6.81
C LYS A 72 -12.71 17.89 -8.30
N LYS A 73 -11.82 18.83 -8.64
CA LYS A 73 -11.46 19.15 -10.04
C LYS A 73 -10.95 17.90 -10.76
N ALA A 74 -10.00 17.18 -10.16
CA ALA A 74 -9.42 15.96 -10.70
C ALA A 74 -10.50 14.91 -10.99
N ARG A 75 -11.36 14.59 -10.00
CA ARG A 75 -12.45 13.62 -10.19
C ARG A 75 -13.41 14.03 -11.31
N LYS A 76 -13.74 15.33 -11.43
CA LYS A 76 -14.61 15.83 -12.49
C LYS A 76 -13.98 15.56 -13.87
N LEU A 77 -12.75 16.04 -14.08
CA LEU A 77 -12.05 15.92 -15.36
C LEU A 77 -11.78 14.46 -15.74
N ILE A 78 -11.35 13.63 -14.79
CA ILE A 78 -11.09 12.20 -15.04
C ILE A 78 -12.37 11.47 -15.45
N ASN A 79 -13.53 11.82 -14.88
CA ASN A 79 -14.81 11.20 -15.23
C ASN A 79 -15.35 11.63 -16.61
N GLU A 80 -14.71 12.58 -17.28
CA GLU A 80 -14.99 12.93 -18.68
C GLU A 80 -14.20 12.04 -19.67
N ILE A 81 -13.23 11.24 -19.18
CA ILE A 81 -12.37 10.39 -19.99
C ILE A 81 -13.03 9.02 -20.23
N PRO A 82 -13.20 8.56 -21.49
CA PRO A 82 -13.78 7.25 -21.79
C PRO A 82 -13.01 6.09 -21.15
N GLY A 83 -13.72 5.08 -20.62
CA GLY A 83 -13.10 3.87 -20.05
C GLY A 83 -12.35 4.08 -18.72
N ILE A 84 -12.31 5.31 -18.19
CA ILE A 84 -11.69 5.62 -16.90
C ILE A 84 -12.77 6.22 -15.98
N LYS A 85 -12.71 5.89 -14.69
CA LYS A 85 -13.66 6.44 -13.71
C LYS A 85 -12.98 6.77 -12.39
N ALA A 86 -13.01 8.03 -11.99
CA ALA A 86 -12.62 8.43 -10.65
C ALA A 86 -13.77 8.17 -9.66
N ILE A 87 -13.51 7.31 -8.67
CA ILE A 87 -14.49 6.91 -7.67
C ILE A 87 -14.86 8.12 -6.80
N THR A 88 -16.16 8.34 -6.62
CA THR A 88 -16.70 9.47 -5.86
C THR A 88 -17.02 9.07 -4.42
N PRO A 89 -17.10 10.03 -3.48
CA PRO A 89 -17.50 9.75 -2.10
C PRO A 89 -18.83 9.01 -1.98
N ASP A 90 -19.80 9.32 -2.85
CA ASP A 90 -21.14 8.72 -2.85
C ASP A 90 -21.11 7.20 -3.02
N TYR A 91 -20.12 6.67 -3.73
CA TYR A 91 -19.94 5.23 -3.88
C TYR A 91 -19.72 4.56 -2.51
N PHE A 92 -18.82 5.11 -1.69
CA PHE A 92 -18.49 4.54 -0.38
C PHE A 92 -19.61 4.74 0.63
N LEU A 93 -20.26 5.91 0.62
CA LEU A 93 -21.39 6.20 1.51
C LEU A 93 -22.56 5.24 1.27
N LYS A 94 -22.86 4.91 0.00
CA LYS A 94 -23.89 3.92 -0.35
C LYS A 94 -23.57 2.51 0.13
N GLN A 95 -22.29 2.19 0.32
CA GLN A 95 -21.81 0.91 0.85
C GLN A 95 -21.69 0.91 2.38
N GLY A 96 -22.20 1.95 3.06
CA GLY A 96 -22.22 2.04 4.52
C GLY A 96 -20.94 2.61 5.15
N ALA A 97 -20.04 3.21 4.38
CA ALA A 97 -18.87 3.87 4.94
C ALA A 97 -19.26 5.15 5.72
N SER A 98 -18.64 5.37 6.88
CA SER A 98 -18.89 6.56 7.72
C SER A 98 -18.25 7.85 7.18
N GLY A 99 -17.40 7.74 6.16
CA GLY A 99 -16.68 8.87 5.58
C GLY A 99 -15.75 8.45 4.46
N TYR A 100 -15.14 9.44 3.81
CA TYR A 100 -14.21 9.22 2.70
C TYR A 100 -13.14 10.31 2.69
N ASP A 101 -11.88 9.89 2.60
CA ASP A 101 -10.75 10.81 2.47
C ASP A 101 -10.69 11.36 1.04
N GLN A 102 -11.14 12.61 0.88
CA GLN A 102 -11.20 13.26 -0.43
C GLN A 102 -9.83 13.47 -1.07
N THR A 103 -8.74 13.44 -0.31
CA THR A 103 -7.38 13.61 -0.84
C THR A 103 -6.87 12.37 -1.59
N LYS A 104 -7.54 11.22 -1.42
CA LYS A 104 -7.23 9.96 -2.09
C LYS A 104 -8.09 9.80 -3.34
N VAL A 105 -7.52 10.03 -4.52
CA VAL A 105 -8.23 9.92 -5.80
C VAL A 105 -8.04 8.50 -6.33
N LEU A 106 -9.05 7.65 -6.10
CA LEU A 106 -9.12 6.29 -6.66
C LEU A 106 -9.65 6.34 -8.08
N ILE A 107 -8.91 5.75 -9.02
CA ILE A 107 -9.17 5.81 -10.45
C ILE A 107 -9.30 4.39 -10.96
N LYS A 108 -10.52 3.98 -11.29
CA LYS A 108 -10.81 2.71 -11.96
C LYS A 108 -10.37 2.81 -13.41
N VAL A 109 -9.59 1.83 -13.85
CA VAL A 109 -9.04 1.74 -15.22
C VAL A 109 -9.40 0.43 -15.92
N SER A 110 -10.02 -0.52 -15.20
CA SER A 110 -10.32 -1.85 -15.71
C SER A 110 -11.22 -1.89 -16.94
N ASP A 111 -12.00 -0.83 -17.20
CA ASP A 111 -12.87 -0.74 -18.38
C ASP A 111 -12.08 -0.46 -19.68
N LEU A 112 -10.78 -0.17 -19.57
CA LEU A 112 -9.84 -0.15 -20.70
C LEU A 112 -9.35 -1.56 -21.09
N GLY A 113 -9.68 -2.59 -20.30
CA GLY A 113 -9.20 -3.97 -20.50
C GLY A 113 -7.71 -4.18 -20.20
N VAL A 114 -7.08 -3.21 -19.52
CA VAL A 114 -5.69 -3.29 -19.01
C VAL A 114 -5.67 -3.18 -17.49
N SER A 115 -4.67 -3.80 -16.88
CA SER A 115 -4.55 -3.85 -15.43
C SER A 115 -4.10 -2.50 -14.87
N GLY A 116 -4.47 -2.21 -13.62
CA GLY A 116 -3.94 -1.03 -12.94
C GLY A 116 -2.41 -1.07 -12.77
N PHE A 117 -1.80 -2.25 -12.71
CA PHE A 117 -0.35 -2.42 -12.64
C PHE A 117 0.35 -1.95 -13.92
N GLU A 118 -0.19 -2.30 -15.08
CA GLU A 118 0.31 -1.83 -16.38
C GLU A 118 0.16 -0.32 -16.49
N ILE A 119 -1.01 0.23 -16.14
CA ILE A 119 -1.23 1.69 -16.15
C ILE A 119 -0.29 2.41 -15.19
N TYR A 120 -0.04 1.84 -14.01
CA TYR A 120 0.88 2.39 -13.03
C TYR A 120 2.33 2.43 -13.54
N LYS A 121 2.76 1.41 -14.29
CA LYS A 121 4.07 1.40 -14.94
C LYS A 121 4.14 2.40 -16.08
N GLU A 122 3.16 2.38 -16.97
CA GLU A 122 3.11 3.25 -18.16
C GLU A 122 3.07 4.74 -17.79
N ILE A 123 2.22 5.13 -16.83
CA ILE A 123 2.11 6.53 -16.42
C ILE A 123 3.40 7.07 -15.79
N ARG A 124 4.17 6.18 -15.15
CA ARG A 124 5.48 6.51 -14.58
C ARG A 124 6.54 6.64 -15.68
N GLU A 125 6.62 5.67 -16.58
CA GLU A 125 7.66 5.60 -17.61
C GLU A 125 7.45 6.66 -18.72
N ASP A 126 6.22 6.84 -19.18
CA ASP A 126 5.93 7.68 -20.35
C ASP A 126 5.58 9.13 -19.96
N PHE A 127 5.04 9.35 -18.75
CA PHE A 127 4.55 10.65 -18.31
C PHE A 127 5.25 11.20 -17.07
N ASN A 128 6.18 10.45 -16.47
CA ASN A 128 6.90 10.84 -15.25
C ASN A 128 5.98 11.13 -14.05
N ILE A 129 4.84 10.43 -13.95
CA ILE A 129 3.89 10.58 -12.84
C ILE A 129 3.96 9.34 -11.95
N GLN A 130 4.32 9.53 -10.69
CA GLN A 130 4.32 8.46 -9.69
C GLN A 130 2.98 8.43 -8.98
N LEU A 131 2.21 7.36 -9.22
CA LEU A 131 1.01 7.05 -8.43
C LEU A 131 1.41 6.37 -7.11
N GLU A 132 0.51 6.38 -6.13
CA GLU A 132 0.79 5.77 -4.81
C GLU A 132 0.74 4.25 -4.87
N LEU A 133 -0.32 3.70 -5.48
CA LEU A 133 -0.50 2.26 -5.62
C LEU A 133 -1.32 1.91 -6.85
N ALA A 134 -1.29 0.63 -7.19
CA ALA A 134 -2.13 0.00 -8.17
C ALA A 134 -2.79 -1.25 -7.58
N GLU A 135 -3.88 -1.63 -8.19
CA GLU A 135 -4.54 -2.93 -8.05
C GLU A 135 -4.92 -3.39 -9.45
N THR A 136 -5.35 -4.65 -9.59
CA THR A 136 -5.73 -5.20 -10.91
C THR A 136 -6.73 -4.32 -11.68
N HIS A 137 -7.61 -3.60 -10.99
CA HIS A 137 -8.71 -2.85 -11.61
C HIS A 137 -8.64 -1.32 -11.43
N LEU A 138 -7.71 -0.81 -10.61
CA LEU A 138 -7.63 0.61 -10.26
C LEU A 138 -6.21 1.06 -9.96
N VAL A 139 -6.03 2.37 -9.93
CA VAL A 139 -4.84 3.05 -9.42
C VAL A 139 -5.23 4.14 -8.43
N LEU A 140 -4.30 4.54 -7.56
CA LEU A 140 -4.53 5.57 -6.56
C LEU A 140 -3.53 6.72 -6.73
N ALA A 141 -4.06 7.94 -6.83
CA ALA A 141 -3.29 9.16 -6.62
C ALA A 141 -3.57 9.73 -5.22
N ILE A 142 -2.53 10.07 -4.46
CA ILE A 142 -2.66 10.81 -3.20
C ILE A 142 -2.28 12.27 -3.46
N LEU A 143 -3.19 13.18 -3.12
CA LEU A 143 -2.92 14.60 -3.17
C LEU A 143 -2.46 15.10 -1.80
N THR A 144 -1.40 15.90 -1.78
CA THR A 144 -0.79 16.43 -0.56
C THR A 144 -0.77 17.97 -0.60
N PRO A 145 -0.40 18.66 0.49
CA PRO A 145 -0.27 20.12 0.48
C PRO A 145 0.76 20.69 -0.50
N GLY A 146 1.60 19.84 -1.10
CA GLY A 146 2.50 20.20 -2.20
C GLY A 146 1.89 20.08 -3.60
N THR A 147 0.72 19.44 -3.74
CA THR A 147 0.06 19.26 -5.04
C THR A 147 -0.46 20.59 -5.60
N THR A 148 -0.18 20.83 -6.87
CA THR A 148 -0.55 22.03 -7.64
C THR A 148 -1.65 21.74 -8.66
N ASN A 149 -2.20 22.79 -9.30
CA ASN A 149 -3.11 22.61 -10.44
C ASN A 149 -2.41 21.93 -11.63
N GLN A 150 -1.14 22.27 -11.87
CA GLN A 150 -0.37 21.69 -12.96
C GLN A 150 -0.22 20.17 -12.80
N ASP A 151 -0.04 19.68 -11.57
CA ASP A 151 0.03 18.24 -11.30
C ASP A 151 -1.28 17.53 -11.67
N ILE A 152 -2.42 18.16 -11.38
CA ILE A 152 -3.73 17.63 -11.77
C ILE A 152 -3.91 17.64 -13.28
N ASP A 153 -3.53 18.73 -13.94
CA ASP A 153 -3.66 18.87 -15.39
C ASP A 153 -2.76 17.85 -16.12
N ASN A 154 -1.54 17.62 -15.61
CA ASN A 154 -0.62 16.58 -16.10
C ASN A 154 -1.20 15.17 -15.91
N LEU A 155 -1.76 14.87 -14.74
CA LEU A 155 -2.41 13.57 -14.47
C LEU A 155 -3.59 13.31 -15.41
N VAL A 156 -4.46 14.31 -15.59
CA VAL A 156 -5.61 14.21 -16.50
C VAL A 156 -5.14 14.00 -17.94
N PHE A 157 -4.12 14.75 -18.39
CA PHE A 157 -3.55 14.59 -19.73
C PHE A 157 -2.97 13.18 -19.96
N ALA A 158 -2.23 12.65 -18.99
CA ALA A 158 -1.66 11.31 -19.08
C ALA A 158 -2.76 10.23 -19.17
N LEU A 159 -3.78 10.31 -18.32
CA LEU A 159 -4.92 9.38 -18.35
C LEU A 159 -5.71 9.48 -19.66
N LEU A 160 -5.84 10.67 -20.23
CA LEU A 160 -6.49 10.86 -21.53
C LEU A 160 -5.70 10.15 -22.64
N LYS A 161 -4.38 10.28 -22.68
CA LYS A 161 -3.52 9.62 -23.67
C LYS A 161 -3.56 8.09 -23.54
N ILE A 162 -3.56 7.59 -22.30
CA ILE A 162 -3.74 6.17 -22.01
C ILE A 162 -5.11 5.67 -22.49
N SER A 163 -6.17 6.42 -22.21
CA SER A 163 -7.52 6.12 -22.72
C SER A 163 -7.53 6.07 -24.25
N GLU A 164 -6.98 7.07 -24.95
CA GLU A 164 -6.90 7.08 -26.41
C GLU A 164 -6.19 5.83 -26.96
N LYS A 165 -5.13 5.37 -26.29
CA LYS A 165 -4.38 4.17 -26.69
C LYS A 165 -5.19 2.88 -26.55
N TYR A 166 -5.86 2.68 -25.42
CA TYR A 166 -6.49 1.39 -25.09
C TYR A 166 -7.98 1.31 -25.41
N PHE A 167 -8.72 2.41 -25.25
CA PHE A 167 -10.17 2.41 -25.42
C PHE A 167 -10.60 2.02 -26.84
N HIS A 168 -9.81 2.41 -27.85
CA HIS A 168 -10.07 2.03 -29.25
C HIS A 168 -9.83 0.55 -29.55
N GLN A 169 -9.06 -0.15 -28.72
CA GLN A 169 -8.77 -1.58 -28.90
C GLN A 169 -9.95 -2.47 -28.50
N LYS A 170 -10.93 -1.93 -27.76
CA LYS A 170 -12.14 -2.65 -27.31
C LYS A 170 -11.80 -3.97 -26.61
N LEU A 171 -10.77 -3.95 -25.78
CA LEU A 171 -10.42 -5.08 -24.94
C LEU A 171 -11.55 -5.37 -23.94
N GLU A 172 -11.69 -6.63 -23.56
CA GLU A 172 -12.68 -7.03 -22.56
C GLU A 172 -12.32 -6.42 -21.19
N PRO A 173 -13.29 -5.79 -20.48
CA PRO A 173 -13.04 -5.22 -19.17
C PRO A 173 -12.52 -6.25 -18.18
N ILE A 174 -11.49 -5.87 -17.41
CA ILE A 174 -10.95 -6.74 -16.37
C ILE A 174 -11.91 -6.77 -15.19
N LYS A 175 -12.35 -7.97 -14.80
CA LYS A 175 -13.23 -8.17 -13.65
C LYS A 175 -12.38 -8.36 -12.38
N PRO A 176 -12.69 -7.63 -11.28
CA PRO A 176 -11.98 -7.84 -10.03
C PRO A 176 -12.31 -9.23 -9.47
N LYS A 177 -11.29 -10.03 -9.20
CA LYS A 177 -11.42 -11.25 -8.40
C LYS A 177 -11.34 -10.86 -6.92
N LEU A 178 -12.46 -10.45 -6.33
CA LEU A 178 -12.54 -10.20 -4.89
C LEU A 178 -12.62 -11.54 -4.15
N LYS A 179 -11.46 -12.12 -3.81
CA LYS A 179 -11.38 -13.14 -2.77
C LYS A 179 -10.57 -12.56 -1.62
N MET A 180 -11.26 -12.20 -0.53
CA MET A 180 -10.58 -11.86 0.71
C MET A 180 -10.02 -13.16 1.26
N GLN A 181 -8.71 -13.36 1.11
CA GLN A 181 -8.03 -14.52 1.67
C GLN A 181 -7.72 -14.20 3.13
N SER A 182 -8.09 -15.12 4.02
CA SER A 182 -7.70 -15.09 5.41
C SER A 182 -6.97 -16.40 5.64
N PRO A 183 -5.64 -16.41 5.44
CA PRO A 183 -4.84 -17.61 5.64
C PRO A 183 -5.06 -18.18 7.04
N ASP A 184 -5.05 -19.50 7.17
CA ASP A 184 -5.19 -20.14 8.48
C ASP A 184 -3.95 -19.87 9.34
N TYR A 185 -4.19 -19.47 10.59
CA TYR A 185 -3.13 -19.26 11.56
C TYR A 185 -2.65 -20.61 12.13
N TYR A 186 -1.34 -20.85 12.11
CA TYR A 186 -0.73 -22.04 12.71
C TYR A 186 0.10 -21.71 13.96
N MET A 187 0.99 -20.73 13.87
CA MET A 187 1.91 -20.38 14.96
C MET A 187 2.27 -18.90 15.01
N ARG A 188 2.93 -18.44 16.07
CA ARG A 188 3.25 -17.01 16.21
C ARG A 188 4.25 -16.61 15.13
N PRO A 189 4.11 -15.40 14.53
CA PRO A 189 5.07 -14.92 13.53
C PRO A 189 6.53 -14.92 14.02
N ARG A 190 6.75 -14.66 15.31
CA ARG A 190 8.07 -14.75 15.95
C ARG A 190 8.63 -16.17 15.92
N GLU A 191 7.80 -17.17 16.22
CA GLU A 191 8.21 -18.58 16.24
C GLU A 191 8.51 -19.05 14.82
N ALA A 192 7.63 -18.76 13.86
CA ALA A 192 7.88 -19.08 12.45
C ALA A 192 9.16 -18.40 11.92
N TYR A 193 9.38 -17.13 12.28
CA TYR A 193 10.57 -16.39 11.87
C TYR A 193 11.87 -16.96 12.47
N HIS A 194 11.85 -17.49 13.70
CA HIS A 194 13.04 -18.05 14.35
C HIS A 194 13.20 -19.56 14.17
N GLY A 195 12.17 -20.27 13.73
CA GLY A 195 12.19 -21.71 13.50
C GLY A 195 13.16 -22.15 12.41
N TYR A 196 13.39 -23.48 12.35
CA TYR A 196 14.09 -24.11 11.25
C TYR A 196 13.31 -23.90 9.95
N LYS A 197 14.02 -23.67 8.85
CA LYS A 197 13.42 -23.35 7.55
C LYS A 197 13.89 -24.30 6.48
N LYS A 198 13.00 -24.59 5.54
CA LYS A 198 13.29 -25.21 4.25
C LYS A 198 12.79 -24.30 3.13
N PHE A 199 13.34 -24.48 1.94
CA PHE A 199 12.93 -23.78 0.73
C PHE A 199 12.18 -24.75 -0.16
N VAL A 200 10.97 -24.37 -0.55
CA VAL A 200 10.08 -25.20 -1.36
C VAL A 200 9.63 -24.42 -2.59
N THR A 201 9.23 -25.12 -3.64
CA THR A 201 8.53 -24.50 -4.78
C THR A 201 7.12 -24.05 -4.35
N TRP A 202 6.45 -23.27 -5.19
CA TRP A 202 5.06 -22.84 -4.92
C TRP A 202 4.11 -24.04 -4.79
N GLU A 203 4.28 -25.05 -5.64
CA GLU A 203 3.46 -26.26 -5.63
C GLU A 203 3.67 -27.06 -4.34
N GLU A 204 4.92 -27.15 -3.86
CA GLU A 204 5.28 -27.83 -2.62
C GLU A 204 4.93 -27.02 -1.36
N ALA A 205 4.71 -25.70 -1.49
CA ALA A 205 4.35 -24.84 -0.36
C ALA A 205 2.90 -25.02 0.10
N ILE A 206 2.04 -25.65 -0.71
CA ILE A 206 0.62 -25.83 -0.37
C ILE A 206 0.50 -26.70 0.89
N GLY A 207 -0.14 -26.16 1.92
CA GLY A 207 -0.30 -26.78 3.24
C GLY A 207 0.86 -26.55 4.21
N GLU A 208 1.97 -25.94 3.77
CA GLU A 208 3.11 -25.63 4.62
C GLU A 208 2.91 -24.28 5.36
N VAL A 209 3.65 -24.10 6.46
CA VAL A 209 3.62 -22.87 7.26
C VAL A 209 4.65 -21.89 6.73
N SER A 210 4.21 -20.70 6.31
CA SER A 210 5.12 -19.67 5.82
C SER A 210 6.11 -19.24 6.91
N ALA A 211 7.38 -19.11 6.56
CA ALA A 211 8.42 -18.53 7.40
C ALA A 211 8.87 -17.14 6.92
N GLU A 212 8.21 -16.61 5.89
CA GLU A 212 8.45 -15.27 5.35
C GLU A 212 7.13 -14.53 5.08
N SER A 213 7.22 -13.23 4.78
CA SER A 213 6.07 -12.50 4.24
C SER A 213 6.11 -12.56 2.72
N ILE A 214 5.01 -12.97 2.10
CA ILE A 214 4.86 -12.90 0.63
C ILE A 214 3.89 -11.76 0.34
N MET A 215 4.37 -10.75 -0.37
CA MET A 215 3.62 -9.52 -0.63
C MET A 215 3.46 -9.28 -2.12
N VAL A 216 2.37 -8.62 -2.49
CA VAL A 216 2.13 -8.15 -3.85
C VAL A 216 2.36 -6.65 -3.91
N TYR A 217 3.18 -6.20 -4.84
CA TYR A 217 3.63 -4.81 -4.96
C TYR A 217 3.44 -4.21 -6.36
N PRO A 218 2.97 -2.95 -6.46
CA PRO A 218 2.45 -2.10 -5.37
C PRO A 218 1.05 -2.55 -4.91
N PRO A 219 0.60 -2.34 -3.66
CA PRO A 219 1.18 -1.52 -2.60
C PRO A 219 2.15 -2.21 -1.64
N GLY A 220 2.39 -3.52 -1.76
CA GLY A 220 3.17 -4.30 -0.78
C GLY A 220 2.32 -4.80 0.39
N ILE A 221 1.07 -5.20 0.13
CA ILE A 221 0.23 -5.86 1.12
C ILE A 221 0.64 -7.34 1.19
N PRO A 222 0.91 -7.89 2.38
CA PRO A 222 1.17 -9.31 2.53
C PRO A 222 -0.10 -10.13 2.22
N ILE A 223 0.06 -11.14 1.36
CA ILE A 223 -0.95 -12.18 1.14
C ILE A 223 -0.83 -13.26 2.22
N VAL A 224 0.40 -13.53 2.65
CA VAL A 224 0.70 -14.42 3.78
C VAL A 224 1.85 -13.82 4.60
N ILE A 225 1.78 -13.98 5.93
CA ILE A 225 2.84 -13.60 6.88
C ILE A 225 3.43 -14.84 7.56
N PRO A 226 4.59 -14.73 8.23
CA PRO A 226 5.16 -15.85 8.96
C PRO A 226 4.16 -16.42 9.98
N GLY A 227 4.03 -17.74 10.01
CA GLY A 227 3.14 -18.46 10.93
C GLY A 227 1.75 -18.76 10.39
N GLU A 228 1.43 -18.30 9.18
CA GLU A 228 0.21 -18.65 8.45
C GLU A 228 0.44 -19.82 7.48
N VAL A 229 -0.60 -20.60 7.23
CA VAL A 229 -0.60 -21.72 6.28
C VAL A 229 -0.81 -21.22 4.86
N ILE A 230 0.01 -21.70 3.93
CA ILE A 230 -0.08 -21.36 2.52
C ILE A 230 -1.11 -22.29 1.85
N SER A 231 -2.28 -21.77 1.49
CA SER A 231 -3.33 -22.54 0.81
C SER A 231 -3.14 -22.57 -0.71
N GLU A 232 -3.85 -23.47 -1.38
CA GLU A 232 -3.87 -23.53 -2.86
C GLU A 232 -4.38 -22.22 -3.46
N GLU A 233 -5.39 -21.59 -2.85
CA GLU A 233 -5.94 -20.31 -3.31
C GLU A 233 -4.92 -19.18 -3.23
N ILE A 234 -4.02 -19.19 -2.23
CA ILE A 234 -2.94 -18.22 -2.12
C ILE A 234 -1.98 -18.36 -3.30
N ILE A 235 -1.59 -19.60 -3.63
CA ILE A 235 -0.72 -19.86 -4.79
C ILE A 235 -1.41 -19.48 -6.11
N GLU A 236 -2.71 -19.75 -6.26
CA GLU A 236 -3.49 -19.30 -7.42
C GLU A 236 -3.52 -17.77 -7.53
N ALA A 237 -3.73 -17.07 -6.42
CA ALA A 237 -3.74 -15.61 -6.39
C ALA A 237 -2.36 -15.03 -6.77
N LEU A 238 -1.26 -15.60 -6.27
CA LEU A 238 0.10 -15.19 -6.66
C LEU A 238 0.31 -15.37 -8.17
N LYS A 239 -0.12 -16.50 -8.75
CA LYS A 239 -0.06 -16.74 -10.21
C LYS A 239 -0.89 -15.71 -10.99
N ASP A 240 -2.05 -15.32 -10.49
CA ASP A 240 -2.89 -14.29 -11.11
C ASP A 240 -2.24 -12.89 -11.03
N TYR A 241 -1.65 -12.54 -9.89
CA TYR A 241 -0.96 -11.26 -9.71
C TYR A 241 0.27 -11.15 -10.62
N GLU A 242 1.08 -12.20 -10.73
CA GLU A 242 2.23 -12.27 -11.65
C GLU A 242 1.79 -12.05 -13.10
N LYS A 243 0.71 -12.72 -13.54
CA LYS A 243 0.14 -12.53 -14.88
C LYS A 243 -0.40 -11.13 -15.13
N SER A 244 -0.91 -10.47 -14.09
CA SER A 244 -1.43 -9.10 -14.17
C SER A 244 -0.34 -8.02 -14.15
N GLY A 245 0.94 -8.39 -14.15
CA GLY A 245 2.06 -7.45 -14.18
C GLY A 245 2.47 -6.90 -12.81
N SER A 246 1.96 -7.47 -11.72
CA SER A 246 2.40 -7.13 -10.37
C SER A 246 3.75 -7.77 -10.05
N THR A 247 4.52 -7.13 -9.17
CA THR A 247 5.72 -7.74 -8.59
C THR A 247 5.36 -8.51 -7.33
N ILE A 248 5.89 -9.73 -7.18
CA ILE A 248 5.80 -10.50 -5.95
C ILE A 248 7.09 -10.28 -5.17
N LEU A 249 6.96 -9.85 -3.92
CA LEU A 249 8.06 -9.67 -2.99
C LEU A 249 8.07 -10.82 -1.99
N SER A 250 9.18 -11.55 -1.96
CA SER A 250 9.51 -12.60 -1.00
C SER A 250 10.98 -12.45 -0.62
N ASP A 251 11.41 -12.99 0.53
CA ASP A 251 12.84 -12.99 0.90
C ASP A 251 13.64 -13.90 -0.04
N THR A 252 12.93 -14.82 -0.69
CA THR A 252 13.48 -15.81 -1.60
C THR A 252 13.20 -15.41 -3.06
N GLY A 253 14.19 -15.58 -3.94
CA GLY A 253 14.07 -15.24 -5.36
C GLY A 253 13.02 -16.08 -6.11
N GLU A 254 13.02 -15.99 -7.44
CA GLU A 254 11.90 -16.48 -8.28
C GLU A 254 11.38 -17.89 -7.93
N ARG A 255 10.09 -17.94 -7.58
CA ARG A 255 9.22 -19.13 -7.39
C ARG A 255 9.64 -20.13 -6.31
N LYS A 256 10.43 -19.68 -5.33
CA LYS A 256 10.59 -20.42 -4.07
C LYS A 256 9.88 -19.70 -2.94
N ILE A 257 9.55 -20.45 -1.91
CA ILE A 257 9.00 -19.94 -0.66
C ILE A 257 9.77 -20.55 0.49
N LYS A 258 10.08 -19.73 1.49
CA LYS A 258 10.65 -20.15 2.76
C LYS A 258 9.52 -20.59 3.69
N VAL A 259 9.52 -21.87 4.06
CA VAL A 259 8.53 -22.46 4.97
C VAL A 259 9.21 -23.03 6.22
N VAL A 260 8.44 -23.18 7.29
CA VAL A 260 8.91 -23.75 8.56
C VAL A 260 9.13 -25.26 8.39
N ASP A 261 10.29 -25.75 8.78
CA ASP A 261 10.62 -27.19 8.81
C ASP A 261 10.06 -27.80 10.10
N LEU A 262 8.78 -28.18 10.10
CA LEU A 262 8.08 -28.68 11.30
C LEU A 262 8.71 -29.95 11.88
N GLU A 263 9.38 -30.78 11.07
CA GLU A 263 10.06 -32.00 11.53
C GLU A 263 11.28 -31.69 12.41
N LYS A 264 11.97 -30.58 12.14
CA LYS A 264 13.08 -30.08 12.98
C LYS A 264 12.67 -29.05 14.01
N SER A 265 11.46 -28.51 13.87
CA SER A 265 10.90 -27.51 14.78
C SER A 265 10.31 -28.11 16.06
N GLY A 266 10.58 -29.38 16.34
CA GLY A 266 10.46 -29.93 17.68
C GLY A 266 11.27 -29.04 18.62
N TRP A 267 10.58 -28.17 19.34
CA TRP A 267 11.12 -27.56 20.54
C TRP A 267 11.39 -28.74 21.46
N GLU A 268 12.65 -29.14 21.62
CA GLU A 268 13.02 -29.93 22.78
C GLU A 268 12.51 -29.13 23.99
N GLU A 269 11.64 -29.75 24.79
CA GLU A 269 11.12 -29.20 26.06
C GLU A 269 12.24 -29.00 27.11
N ASP A 270 13.50 -29.08 26.71
CA ASP A 270 14.68 -29.06 27.56
C ASP A 270 15.34 -27.67 27.50
N ASP A 271 14.71 -26.66 28.12
CA ASP A 271 15.40 -25.51 28.73
C ASP A 271 14.39 -24.54 29.40
N ILE A 272 13.81 -24.96 30.53
CA ILE A 272 13.30 -24.07 31.59
C ILE A 272 13.76 -24.58 32.95
#